data_AF-A0A962D5L8-F1
#
_entry.id   AF-A0A962D5L8-F1
#
_cell.length_a   1.000
_cell.length_b   1.000
_cell.length_c   1.000
_cell.angle_alpha   90.00
_cell.angle_beta   90.00
_cell.angle_gamma   90.00
#
_symmetry.space_group_name_H-M   'P 1'
#
loop_
_entity.id
_entity.type
_entity.pdbx_description
1 polymer ?
#
loop_
_entity_poly.entity_id
_entity_poly.type
_entity_poly.pdbx_seq_one_letter_code
_entity_poly.pdbx_strand_id
1 'polypeptide(L)'
;MTESVALWCLASVPLAALIALAVAPQADPQMLVLWIGAKVVTAVLAVLAWSWRKPAVWVEPLARVMLLLSAVCWGVSGWLFGSFESAIFNLPAQVAVAGVACVAVWMFGRELWLVVPALALVLAPALFHLLLGSRPDWGAAAIILFLVVANLLVSRRLLAQARGLTTAPAAVPAPESVIPSGRALSP
;
A
#
# COMPACT_ATOMS: atom_id res chain seq x y z
N MET A 1 0.85 -7.64 9.90
CA MET A 1 1.06 -7.90 8.47
C MET A 1 -0.14 -8.59 7.80
N THR A 2 -0.51 -9.80 8.21
CA THR A 2 -1.64 -10.57 7.61
C THR A 2 -2.96 -9.82 7.60
N GLU A 3 -3.28 -9.10 8.69
CA GLU A 3 -4.45 -8.21 8.78
C GLU A 3 -4.41 -7.07 7.74
N SER A 4 -3.28 -6.38 7.61
CA SER A 4 -3.08 -5.30 6.64
C SER A 4 -3.25 -5.80 5.20
N VAL A 5 -2.75 -7.01 4.89
CA VAL A 5 -2.95 -7.65 3.58
C VAL A 5 -4.42 -8.01 3.35
N ALA A 6 -5.11 -8.55 4.35
CA ALA A 6 -6.53 -8.87 4.23
C ALA A 6 -7.36 -7.61 3.97
N LEU A 7 -7.11 -6.54 4.73
CA LEU A 7 -7.76 -5.24 4.52
C LEU A 7 -7.45 -4.65 3.15
N TRP A 8 -6.20 -4.71 2.70
CA TRP A 8 -5.79 -4.28 1.36
C TRP A 8 -6.57 -5.02 0.27
N CYS A 9 -6.56 -6.36 0.30
CA CYS A 9 -7.22 -7.14 -0.73
C CYS A 9 -8.75 -6.93 -0.68
N LEU A 10 -9.35 -6.92 0.52
CA LEU A 10 -10.79 -6.71 0.69
C LEU A 10 -11.24 -5.33 0.17
N ALA A 11 -10.54 -4.26 0.53
CA ALA A 11 -10.84 -2.91 0.05
C ALA A 11 -10.59 -2.74 -1.46
N SER A 12 -9.70 -3.54 -2.04
CA SER A 12 -9.41 -3.49 -3.48
C SER A 12 -10.53 -4.04 -4.36
N VAL A 13 -11.39 -4.93 -3.83
CA VAL A 13 -12.49 -5.55 -4.58
C VAL A 13 -13.55 -4.53 -5.01
N PRO A 14 -14.17 -3.72 -4.11
CA PRO A 14 -15.16 -2.73 -4.53
C PRO A 14 -14.55 -1.69 -5.46
N LEU A 15 -13.30 -1.28 -5.25
CA LEU A 15 -12.60 -0.37 -6.16
C LEU A 15 -12.42 -0.99 -7.55
N ALA A 16 -12.05 -2.26 -7.63
CA ALA A 16 -11.95 -2.98 -8.89
C ALA A 16 -13.31 -3.08 -9.59
N ALA A 17 -14.39 -3.36 -8.85
CA ALA A 17 -15.74 -3.38 -9.41
C ALA A 17 -16.15 -2.01 -9.98
N LEU A 18 -15.85 -0.91 -9.28
CA LEU A 18 -16.12 0.45 -9.78
C LEU A 18 -15.37 0.76 -11.08
N ILE A 19 -14.10 0.38 -11.17
CA ILE A 19 -13.31 0.56 -12.40
C ILE A 19 -13.90 -0.28 -13.52
N ALA A 20 -14.24 -1.54 -13.24
CA ALA A 20 -14.82 -2.42 -14.24
C ALA A 20 -16.13 -1.87 -14.78
N LEU A 21 -16.99 -1.29 -13.92
CA LEU A 21 -18.20 -0.60 -14.35
C LEU A 21 -17.88 0.64 -15.20
N ALA A 22 -16.86 1.42 -14.82
CA ALA A 22 -16.45 2.61 -15.57
C ALA A 22 -15.93 2.29 -16.97
N VAL A 23 -15.21 1.17 -17.13
CA VAL A 23 -14.61 0.77 -18.42
C VAL A 23 -15.45 -0.26 -19.19
N ALA A 24 -16.54 -0.78 -18.60
CA ALA A 24 -17.41 -1.79 -19.21
C ALA A 24 -17.86 -1.48 -20.65
N PRO A 25 -18.14 -0.21 -21.05
CA PRO A 25 -18.54 0.09 -22.42
C PRO A 25 -17.44 -0.15 -23.48
N GLN A 26 -16.17 -0.18 -23.08
CA GLN A 26 -15.02 -0.31 -23.99
C GLN A 26 -14.17 -1.57 -23.77
N ALA A 27 -14.32 -2.22 -22.62
CA ALA A 27 -13.54 -3.40 -22.27
C ALA A 27 -14.26 -4.70 -22.68
N ASP A 28 -13.47 -5.71 -23.05
CA ASP A 28 -13.98 -7.07 -23.26
C ASP A 28 -14.60 -7.62 -21.95
N PRO A 29 -15.88 -8.05 -21.95
CA PRO A 29 -16.54 -8.62 -20.77
C PRO A 29 -15.77 -9.80 -20.16
N GLN A 30 -15.13 -10.64 -20.97
CA GLN A 30 -14.35 -11.78 -20.47
C GLN A 30 -13.14 -11.32 -19.67
N MET A 31 -12.44 -10.28 -20.14
CA MET A 31 -11.31 -9.69 -19.42
C MET A 31 -11.73 -9.09 -18.08
N LEU A 32 -12.89 -8.41 -18.04
CA LEU A 32 -13.44 -7.86 -16.80
C LEU A 32 -13.78 -8.94 -15.79
N VAL A 33 -14.45 -10.01 -16.23
CA VAL A 33 -14.82 -11.14 -15.36
C VAL A 33 -13.57 -11.83 -14.81
N LEU A 34 -12.57 -12.09 -15.64
CA LEU A 34 -11.32 -12.70 -15.21
C LEU A 34 -10.56 -11.81 -14.21
N TRP A 35 -10.48 -10.51 -14.48
CA TRP A 35 -9.77 -9.58 -13.63
C TRP A 35 -10.45 -9.36 -12.27
N ILE A 36 -11.76 -9.11 -12.24
CA ILE A 36 -12.54 -9.01 -10.99
C ILE A 36 -12.50 -10.35 -10.25
N GLY A 37 -12.64 -11.47 -10.96
CA GLY A 37 -12.55 -12.81 -10.39
C GLY A 37 -11.23 -13.03 -9.67
N ALA A 38 -10.10 -12.65 -10.28
CA ALA A 38 -8.78 -12.71 -9.65
C ALA A 38 -8.73 -11.84 -8.38
N LYS A 39 -9.29 -10.63 -8.39
CA LYS A 39 -9.37 -9.77 -7.19
C LYS A 39 -10.18 -10.41 -6.07
N VAL A 40 -11.35 -10.96 -6.37
CA VAL A 40 -12.19 -11.65 -5.39
C VAL A 40 -11.46 -12.85 -4.80
N VAL A 41 -10.83 -13.69 -5.62
CA VAL A 41 -10.05 -14.85 -5.16
C VAL A 41 -8.91 -14.42 -4.24
N THR A 42 -8.12 -13.41 -4.62
CA THR A 42 -7.03 -12.91 -3.77
C THR A 42 -7.54 -12.33 -2.44
N ALA A 43 -8.70 -11.68 -2.43
CA ALA A 43 -9.33 -11.18 -1.20
C ALA A 43 -9.81 -12.30 -0.28
N VAL A 44 -10.50 -13.31 -0.83
CA VAL A 44 -10.94 -14.48 -0.07
C VAL A 44 -9.74 -15.20 0.55
N LEU A 45 -8.69 -15.47 -0.24
CA LEU A 45 -7.49 -16.14 0.25
C LEU A 45 -6.76 -15.31 1.33
N ALA A 46 -6.70 -13.98 1.19
CA ALA A 46 -6.09 -13.11 2.20
C ALA A 46 -6.89 -13.09 3.52
N VAL A 47 -8.23 -13.08 3.44
CA VAL A 47 -9.12 -13.15 4.62
C VAL A 47 -9.01 -14.51 5.31
N LEU A 48 -8.95 -15.61 4.54
CA LEU A 48 -8.72 -16.95 5.08
C LEU A 48 -7.35 -17.07 5.75
N ALA A 49 -6.30 -16.53 5.14
CA ALA A 49 -4.98 -16.46 5.76
C ALA A 49 -5.04 -15.70 7.09
N TRP A 50 -5.75 -14.56 7.13
CA TRP A 50 -5.91 -13.79 8.36
C TRP A 50 -6.70 -14.53 9.46
N SER A 51 -7.73 -15.30 9.11
CA SER A 51 -8.50 -16.09 10.09
C SER A 51 -7.68 -17.25 10.68
N TRP A 52 -6.76 -17.82 9.91
CA TRP A 52 -5.85 -18.89 10.34
C TRP A 52 -4.52 -18.41 10.94
N ARG A 53 -4.40 -17.13 11.33
CA ARG A 53 -3.14 -16.55 11.81
C ARG A 53 -2.58 -17.15 13.10
N LYS A 54 -3.37 -17.87 13.90
CA LYS A 54 -2.97 -18.32 15.25
C LYS A 54 -2.37 -19.73 15.37
N PRO A 55 -2.53 -20.66 14.41
CA PRO A 55 -1.79 -21.92 14.47
C PRO A 55 -0.63 -22.10 13.47
N ALA A 56 -0.49 -21.29 12.42
CA ALA A 56 0.30 -21.69 11.25
C ALA A 56 1.44 -20.73 10.84
N VAL A 57 2.67 -21.27 10.79
CA VAL A 57 3.90 -20.54 10.40
C VAL A 57 3.90 -20.12 8.92
N TRP A 58 3.16 -20.84 8.06
CA TRP A 58 3.07 -20.59 6.61
C TRP A 58 2.14 -19.44 6.21
N VAL A 59 1.33 -18.93 7.16
CA VAL A 59 0.32 -17.90 6.88
C VAL A 59 0.95 -16.56 6.49
N GLU A 60 2.09 -16.21 7.08
CA GLU A 60 2.74 -14.94 6.80
C GLU A 60 3.41 -14.89 5.42
N PRO A 61 4.19 -15.91 4.99
CA PRO A 61 4.59 -16.06 3.59
C PRO A 61 3.41 -15.99 2.62
N LEU A 62 2.31 -16.67 2.93
CA LEU A 62 1.11 -16.65 2.09
C LEU A 62 0.53 -15.24 1.95
N ALA A 63 0.41 -14.48 3.04
CA ALA A 63 -0.07 -13.11 2.98
C ALA A 63 0.82 -12.20 2.11
N ARG A 64 2.15 -12.38 2.17
CA ARG A 64 3.08 -11.65 1.30
C ARG A 64 2.86 -11.99 -0.18
N VAL A 65 2.67 -13.28 -0.49
CA VAL A 65 2.33 -13.72 -1.85
C VAL A 65 0.99 -13.14 -2.31
N MET A 66 -0.03 -13.11 -1.46
CA MET A 66 -1.33 -12.53 -1.78
C MET A 66 -1.24 -11.02 -2.07
N LEU A 67 -0.43 -10.28 -1.31
CA LEU A 67 -0.17 -8.87 -1.58
C LEU A 67 0.47 -8.68 -2.97
N LEU A 68 1.51 -9.46 -3.28
CA LEU A 68 2.20 -9.36 -4.57
C LEU A 68 1.29 -9.75 -5.72
N LEU A 69 0.48 -10.81 -5.59
CA LEU A 69 -0.52 -11.18 -6.60
C LEU A 69 -1.58 -10.09 -6.79
N SER A 70 -2.05 -9.47 -5.71
CA SER A 70 -2.98 -8.34 -5.79
C SER A 70 -2.35 -7.13 -6.50
N ALA A 71 -1.07 -6.85 -6.21
CA ALA A 71 -0.27 -5.82 -6.87
C ALA A 71 -0.08 -6.11 -8.38
N VAL A 72 0.24 -7.36 -8.75
CA VAL A 72 0.28 -7.79 -10.16
C VAL A 72 -1.06 -7.56 -10.84
N CYS A 73 -2.18 -7.95 -10.20
CA CYS A 73 -3.50 -7.73 -10.78
C CYS A 73 -3.80 -6.23 -10.99
N TRP A 74 -3.28 -5.34 -10.14
CA TRP A 74 -3.38 -3.89 -10.32
C TRP A 74 -2.48 -3.37 -11.46
N GLY A 75 -1.26 -3.89 -11.59
CA GLY A 75 -0.41 -3.62 -12.74
C GLY A 75 -1.06 -4.06 -14.06
N VAL A 76 -1.60 -5.28 -14.11
CA VAL A 76 -2.30 -5.80 -15.28
C VAL A 76 -3.48 -4.92 -15.69
N SER A 77 -4.26 -4.37 -14.74
CA SER A 77 -5.32 -3.41 -15.10
C SER A 77 -4.80 -2.13 -15.73
N GLY A 78 -3.63 -1.63 -15.32
CA GLY A 78 -3.02 -0.46 -15.95
C GLY A 78 -2.67 -0.72 -17.42
N TRP A 79 -2.29 -1.94 -17.76
CA TRP A 79 -2.03 -2.35 -19.15
C TRP A 79 -3.34 -2.60 -19.93
N LEU A 80 -4.27 -3.38 -19.37
CA LEU A 80 -5.54 -3.74 -20.01
C LEU A 80 -6.43 -2.52 -20.27
N PHE A 81 -6.51 -1.59 -19.31
CA PHE A 81 -7.44 -0.47 -19.36
C PHE A 81 -6.77 0.88 -19.60
N GLY A 82 -5.43 0.94 -19.63
CA GLY A 82 -4.69 2.16 -19.95
C GLY A 82 -4.50 2.40 -21.44
N SER A 83 -4.92 1.45 -22.28
CA SER A 83 -4.68 1.46 -23.72
C SER A 83 -5.90 1.92 -24.55
N PHE A 84 -6.99 2.39 -23.93
CA PHE A 84 -8.13 2.88 -24.70
C PHE A 84 -7.80 4.21 -25.37
N GLU A 85 -8.37 4.45 -26.55
CA GLU A 85 -8.11 5.69 -27.30
C GLU A 85 -8.67 6.93 -26.60
N SER A 86 -9.71 6.75 -25.76
CA SER A 86 -10.37 7.84 -25.04
C SER A 86 -9.89 7.95 -23.59
N ALA A 87 -9.33 9.12 -23.26
CA ALA A 87 -8.84 9.45 -21.92
C ALA A 87 -9.91 9.32 -20.83
N ILE A 88 -11.21 9.50 -21.17
CA ILE A 88 -12.32 9.41 -20.20
C ILE A 88 -12.41 8.01 -19.60
N PHE A 89 -12.05 6.97 -20.36
CA PHE A 89 -12.08 5.57 -19.90
C PHE A 89 -10.76 5.14 -19.25
N ASN A 90 -9.62 5.74 -19.65
CA ASN A 90 -8.31 5.46 -19.05
C ASN A 90 -8.12 6.11 -17.67
N LEU A 91 -8.63 7.33 -17.49
CA LEU A 91 -8.42 8.15 -16.28
C LEU A 91 -8.85 7.43 -15.00
N PRO A 92 -10.05 6.80 -14.89
CA PRO A 92 -10.45 6.09 -13.68
C PRO A 92 -9.50 4.96 -13.29
N ALA A 93 -9.00 4.20 -14.27
CA ALA A 93 -8.06 3.12 -14.04
C ALA A 93 -6.70 3.66 -13.57
N GLN A 94 -6.18 4.70 -14.22
CA GLN A 94 -4.91 5.33 -13.86
C GLN A 94 -4.96 5.96 -12.46
N VAL A 95 -6.03 6.69 -12.12
CA VAL A 95 -6.24 7.29 -10.80
C VAL A 95 -6.33 6.21 -9.73
N ALA A 96 -7.03 5.10 -9.99
CA ALA A 96 -7.13 4.00 -9.05
C ALA A 96 -5.78 3.30 -8.83
N VAL A 97 -5.02 3.04 -9.89
CA VAL A 97 -3.65 2.48 -9.79
C VAL A 97 -2.75 3.38 -8.94
N ALA A 98 -2.84 4.69 -9.12
CA ALA A 98 -2.11 5.68 -8.32
C ALA A 98 -2.53 5.65 -6.84
N GLY A 99 -3.84 5.65 -6.59
CA GLY A 99 -4.40 5.59 -5.24
C GLY A 99 -3.99 4.31 -4.51
N VAL A 100 -4.07 3.17 -5.20
CA VAL A 100 -3.61 1.86 -4.72
C VAL A 100 -2.11 1.90 -4.38
N ALA A 101 -1.26 2.42 -5.27
CA ALA A 101 0.17 2.56 -5.01
C ALA A 101 0.43 3.42 -3.75
N CYS A 102 -0.29 4.54 -3.58
CA CYS A 102 -0.20 5.35 -2.37
C CYS A 102 -0.61 4.57 -1.12
N VAL A 103 -1.75 3.87 -1.16
CA VAL A 103 -2.20 3.05 -0.02
C VAL A 103 -1.15 1.98 0.34
N ALA A 104 -0.46 1.40 -0.64
CA ALA A 104 0.60 0.41 -0.37
C ALA A 104 1.75 1.01 0.43
N VAL A 105 2.16 2.24 0.09
CA VAL A 105 3.19 2.99 0.82
C VAL A 105 2.81 3.20 2.28
N TRP A 106 1.57 3.62 2.53
CA TRP A 106 1.09 3.92 3.87
C TRP A 106 0.87 2.66 4.71
N MET A 107 0.25 1.63 4.15
CA MET A 107 -0.06 0.39 4.88
C MET A 107 1.19 -0.43 5.18
N PHE A 108 2.17 -0.44 4.27
CA PHE A 108 3.33 -1.33 4.36
C PHE A 108 4.66 -0.58 4.54
N GLY A 109 4.65 0.74 4.81
CA GLY A 109 5.86 1.58 4.90
C GLY A 109 6.92 1.13 5.92
N ARG A 110 6.57 0.24 6.86
CA ARG A 110 7.52 -0.39 7.79
C ARG A 110 8.32 -1.53 7.16
N GLU A 111 7.80 -2.15 6.10
CA GLU A 111 8.35 -3.32 5.40
C GLU A 111 8.78 -2.93 3.98
N LEU A 112 9.83 -2.11 3.87
CA LEU A 112 10.30 -1.57 2.58
C LEU A 112 10.63 -2.64 1.55
N TRP A 113 11.17 -3.78 2.00
CA TRP A 113 11.49 -4.93 1.14
C TRP A 113 10.25 -5.51 0.44
N LEU A 114 9.04 -5.21 0.92
CA LEU A 114 7.77 -5.63 0.33
C LEU A 114 7.05 -4.50 -0.40
N VAL A 115 7.13 -3.26 0.11
CA VAL A 115 6.58 -2.08 -0.57
C VAL A 115 7.23 -1.87 -1.93
N VAL A 116 8.55 -1.95 -2.01
CA VAL A 116 9.29 -1.71 -3.25
C VAL A 116 8.85 -2.65 -4.38
N PRO A 117 8.84 -3.99 -4.20
CA PRO A 117 8.35 -4.87 -5.26
C PRO A 117 6.86 -4.69 -5.54
N ALA A 118 6.01 -4.45 -4.52
CA ALA A 118 4.59 -4.18 -4.76
C ALA A 118 4.38 -2.93 -5.64
N LEU A 119 5.11 -1.84 -5.35
CA LEU A 119 5.07 -0.62 -6.15
C LEU A 119 5.63 -0.84 -7.55
N ALA A 120 6.74 -1.56 -7.68
CA ALA A 120 7.31 -1.90 -8.98
C ALA A 120 6.29 -2.67 -9.85
N LEU A 121 5.56 -3.62 -9.26
CA LEU A 121 4.52 -4.39 -9.97
C LEU A 121 3.31 -3.54 -10.35
N VAL A 122 2.83 -2.68 -9.45
CA VAL A 122 1.69 -1.78 -9.71
C VAL A 122 2.04 -0.73 -10.77
N LEU A 123 3.25 -0.18 -10.73
CA LEU A 123 3.70 0.91 -11.61
C LEU A 123 4.41 0.44 -12.88
N ALA A 124 4.72 -0.86 -13.01
CA ALA A 124 5.39 -1.40 -14.19
C ALA A 124 4.76 -0.95 -15.52
N PRO A 125 3.42 -0.94 -15.70
CA PRO A 125 2.82 -0.44 -16.94
C PRO A 125 3.12 1.04 -17.17
N ALA A 126 2.98 1.89 -16.14
CA ALA A 126 3.24 3.32 -16.25
C ALA A 126 4.72 3.59 -16.59
N LEU A 127 5.64 2.85 -15.98
CA LEU A 127 7.08 2.92 -16.29
C LEU A 127 7.35 2.48 -17.74
N PHE A 128 6.70 1.41 -18.21
CA PHE A 128 6.85 0.93 -19.57
C PHE A 128 6.38 1.97 -20.58
N HIS A 129 5.22 2.58 -20.37
CA HIS A 129 4.70 3.68 -21.21
C HIS A 129 5.62 4.90 -21.22
N LEU A 130 6.20 5.28 -20.07
CA LEU A 130 7.19 6.35 -19.97
C LEU A 130 8.48 6.02 -20.73
N LEU A 131 8.94 4.76 -20.71
CA LEU A 131 10.18 4.39 -21.38
C LEU A 131 10.02 4.24 -22.90
N LEU A 132 8.83 3.95 -23.39
CA LEU A 132 8.58 3.60 -24.80
C LEU A 132 8.09 4.72 -25.71
N GLY A 133 7.90 5.95 -25.23
CA GLY A 133 7.59 7.07 -26.15
C GLY A 133 6.11 7.29 -26.46
N SER A 134 5.16 6.57 -25.84
CA SER A 134 3.73 6.68 -26.20
C SER A 134 3.13 8.02 -25.76
N ARG A 135 3.09 9.00 -26.67
CA ARG A 135 2.90 10.46 -26.42
C ARG A 135 1.67 10.91 -25.59
N PRO A 136 0.49 10.26 -25.57
CA PRO A 136 -0.64 10.83 -24.83
C PRO A 136 -0.61 10.60 -23.31
N ASP A 137 0.16 9.64 -22.78
CA ASP A 137 0.06 9.22 -21.37
C ASP A 137 1.24 9.63 -20.46
N TRP A 138 2.21 10.38 -20.99
CA TRP A 138 3.43 10.77 -20.26
C TRP A 138 3.14 11.60 -19.01
N GLY A 139 2.21 12.55 -19.13
CA GLY A 139 1.85 13.43 -18.03
C GLY A 139 1.25 12.65 -16.86
N ALA A 140 0.30 11.74 -17.15
CA ALA A 140 -0.34 10.93 -16.13
C ALA A 140 0.67 9.97 -15.47
N ALA A 141 1.47 9.25 -16.26
CA ALA A 141 2.47 8.34 -15.71
C ALA A 141 3.52 9.07 -14.86
N ALA A 142 3.98 10.25 -15.28
CA ALA A 142 4.90 11.08 -14.51
C ALA A 142 4.28 11.60 -13.21
N ILE A 143 3.02 12.05 -13.24
CA ILE A 143 2.29 12.50 -12.04
C ILE A 143 2.11 11.35 -11.06
N ILE A 144 1.74 10.16 -11.55
CA ILE A 144 1.58 8.96 -10.72
C ILE A 144 2.91 8.60 -10.05
N LEU A 145 4.00 8.57 -10.82
CA LEU A 145 5.33 8.28 -10.30
C LEU A 145 5.74 9.31 -9.26
N PHE A 146 5.56 10.60 -9.55
CA PHE A 146 5.86 11.69 -8.63
C PHE A 146 5.04 11.58 -7.34
N LEU A 147 3.74 11.30 -7.44
CA LEU A 147 2.85 11.15 -6.29
C LEU A 147 3.30 10.00 -5.39
N VAL A 148 3.67 8.86 -5.96
CA VAL A 148 4.15 7.70 -5.19
C VAL A 148 5.48 8.00 -4.52
N VAL A 149 6.44 8.61 -5.24
CA VAL A 149 7.74 9.01 -4.68
C VAL A 149 7.55 10.03 -3.56
N ALA A 150 6.70 11.04 -3.75
CA ALA A 150 6.39 12.03 -2.72
C ALA A 150 5.78 11.37 -1.48
N ASN A 151 4.81 10.45 -1.65
CA ASN A 151 4.23 9.69 -0.53
C ASN A 151 5.29 8.86 0.20
N LEU A 152 6.19 8.20 -0.52
CA LEU A 152 7.31 7.46 0.09
C LEU A 152 8.20 8.36 0.95
N LEU A 153 8.56 9.53 0.43
CA LEU A 153 9.40 10.50 1.15
C LEU A 153 8.70 11.02 2.41
N VAL A 154 7.42 11.37 2.31
CA VAL A 154 6.60 11.83 3.44
C VAL A 154 6.47 10.73 4.50
N SER A 155 6.11 9.51 4.11
CA SER A 155 5.99 8.39 5.04
C SER A 155 7.33 8.11 5.74
N ARG A 156 8.46 8.19 5.03
CA ARG A 156 9.79 8.02 5.65
C ARG A 156 10.11 9.11 6.67
N ARG A 157 9.79 10.38 6.35
CA ARG A 157 10.00 11.50 7.27
C ARG A 157 9.19 11.32 8.55
N LEU A 158 7.90 10.99 8.42
CA LEU A 158 7.02 10.77 9.57
C LEU A 158 7.52 9.60 10.43
N LEU A 159 7.98 8.52 9.81
CA LEU A 159 8.49 7.37 10.53
C LEU A 159 9.80 7.66 11.29
N ALA A 160 10.67 8.51 10.72
CA ALA A 160 11.88 8.98 11.39
C ALA A 160 11.55 9.90 12.58
N GLN A 161 10.57 10.80 12.43
CA GLN A 161 10.11 11.67 13.51
C GLN A 161 9.48 10.87 14.67
N ALA A 162 8.65 9.87 14.36
CA ALA A 162 8.04 8.99 15.36
C ALA A 162 9.08 8.23 16.19
N ARG A 163 10.17 7.78 15.56
CA ARG A 163 11.31 7.13 16.25
C ARG A 163 12.07 8.11 17.15
N GLY A 164 12.29 9.35 16.68
CA GLY A 164 12.94 10.39 17.48
C GLY A 164 12.16 10.76 18.75
N LEU A 165 10.83 10.77 18.68
CA LEU A 165 9.96 11.01 19.83
C LEU A 165 9.97 9.86 20.86
N THR A 166 10.20 8.62 20.42
CA THR A 166 10.28 7.46 21.32
C THR A 166 11.64 7.30 22.00
N THR A 167 12.71 7.87 21.40
CA THR A 167 14.06 7.85 21.97
C THR A 167 14.38 9.05 22.87
N ALA A 168 13.46 10.02 22.99
CA ALA A 168 13.63 11.09 23.96
C ALA A 168 13.64 10.47 25.37
N PRO A 169 14.74 10.58 26.14
CA PRO A 169 14.78 10.01 27.48
C PRO A 169 13.63 10.59 28.28
N ALA A 170 12.78 9.72 28.83
CA ALA A 170 11.83 10.13 29.85
C ALA A 170 12.62 10.91 30.88
N ALA A 171 12.30 12.20 31.06
CA ALA A 171 12.94 13.04 32.05
C ALA A 171 12.82 12.29 33.38
N VAL A 172 13.93 11.72 33.84
CA VAL A 172 13.99 11.08 35.15
C VAL A 172 13.66 12.20 36.13
N PRO A 173 12.55 12.10 36.90
CA PRO A 173 12.25 13.11 37.90
C PRO A 173 13.49 13.20 38.80
N ALA A 174 14.01 14.42 38.94
CA ALA A 174 15.20 14.67 39.74
C ALA A 174 14.99 14.03 41.13
N PRO A 175 15.96 13.27 41.66
CA PRO A 175 15.81 12.65 42.97
C PRO A 175 15.53 13.76 43.99
N GLU A 176 14.36 13.67 44.61
CA GLU A 176 13.94 14.53 45.70
C GLU A 176 15.03 14.45 46.78
N SER A 177 15.77 15.54 46.96
CA SER A 177 16.85 15.60 47.94
C SER A 177 16.24 15.39 49.32
N VAL A 178 16.41 14.18 49.87
CA VAL A 178 16.07 13.86 51.26
C VAL A 178 16.93 14.76 52.14
N ILE A 179 16.33 15.82 52.66
CA ILE A 179 16.94 16.68 53.68
C ILE A 179 17.08 15.80 54.93
N PRO A 180 18.29 15.52 55.44
CA PRO A 180 18.44 14.81 56.69
C PRO A 180 17.96 15.74 57.81
N SER A 181 16.77 15.47 58.35
CA SER A 181 16.28 16.11 59.56
C SER A 181 17.20 15.69 60.71
N GLY A 182 18.14 16.58 61.03
CA GLY A 182 19.06 16.44 62.14
C GLY A 182 18.28 16.19 63.44
N ARG A 183 18.51 15.01 64.01
CA ARG A 183 18.07 14.65 65.35
C ARG A 183 18.93 15.44 66.33
N ALA A 184 18.41 16.57 66.80
CA ALA A 184 18.99 17.27 67.94
C ALA A 184 18.80 16.40 69.19
N LEU A 185 19.89 15.82 69.65
CA LEU A 185 20.04 15.25 70.98
C LEU A 185 20.12 16.42 71.97
N SER A 186 19.22 16.46 72.94
CA SER A 186 19.33 17.30 74.13
C SER A 186 19.50 16.39 75.36
N PRO A 187 20.35 16.77 76.33
CA PRO A 187 20.75 15.98 77.50
C PRO A 187 19.66 15.83 78.56
#